data_AF-A0A7S7Q7L3-F1
#
_entry.id   AF-A0A7S7Q7L3-F1
#
_cell.length_a   1.000
_cell.length_b   1.000
_cell.length_c   1.000
_cell.angle_alpha   90.00
_cell.angle_beta   90.00
_cell.angle_gamma   90.00
#
_symmetry.space_group_name_H-M   'P 1'
#
loop_
_entity.id
_entity.type
_entity.pdbx_description
1 polymer ?
#
loop_
_entity_poly.entity_id
_entity_poly.type
_entity_poly.pdbx_seq_one_letter_code
_entity_poly.pdbx_strand_id
1 'polypeptide(L)'
;MAIGDYSIDTTGTQGDVNRRRAYADALMRAGGDSTPIRSPWQGLNRLAQGLLGGYQAGQMDREEDAGRKAASDQLASLLINASGGAPAQATSSAAMPAIATAAPGPTVSNDANATPGTVGMDQRLADRTQDFIQDNPGTFLSSGVRSRDDQARLYADRANNPNPVAAPGTSLHERGMAADIGGMSPGQRAMLPQYGLAQPVANDPVHVQLADASDDAKLPAAAQPTQGMLPTAEAVAGARPVRMPQNRTTAAALQILQNPYATPAQKQVASAMLSAALKPREQHTQMTDAAGNVWDVNQTTGQRTVALKKDPSFSAPYKDDDGNLVQKDATGKISVLSAADKTPNSVSEYKYYTDNFKPTPENPKPMDYATFSTAKARAGATNISNSVDLNSGQTYDKQLAEGLGKSHAGLANGVEDAQARARDIAAMQGAIDAIQRNGGTTGGLAPQARLELQKSINAGLNAVGITKPFSEDDLSDKEFLTKFNRSMAGAQAKNAVGSRVTNFEMSNFLKANPGLDMTVTGNQRLLGIQAQIEQRNIAVGNAIRDATAEAISQGKKVDPRTVEGIIRKYDEDHHITDPATGQDLTQSYVLPEFQKADQGTNAGLAGRHEQNMRKVRRYDPETGTLK
;
A
#
# COMPACT_ATOMS: atom_id res chain seq x y z
N MET A 1 14.58 -9.00 -44.55
CA MET A 1 13.28 -8.60 -43.96
C MET A 1 13.51 -7.31 -43.22
N ALA A 2 12.83 -6.24 -43.63
CA ALA A 2 12.94 -4.93 -43.02
C ALA A 2 12.32 -4.96 -41.61
N ILE A 3 13.06 -4.48 -40.61
CA ILE A 3 12.57 -4.28 -39.25
C ILE A 3 11.78 -2.98 -39.27
N GLY A 4 10.45 -3.09 -39.23
CA GLY A 4 9.55 -1.96 -39.11
C GLY A 4 9.59 -1.38 -37.70
N ASP A 5 9.54 -0.05 -37.66
CA ASP A 5 9.54 0.81 -36.47
C ASP A 5 8.37 0.45 -35.54
N TYR A 6 8.67 -0.12 -34.36
CA TYR A 6 7.70 -0.30 -33.28
C TYR A 6 7.91 0.83 -32.27
N SER A 7 7.14 1.91 -32.39
CA SER A 7 6.94 2.82 -31.27
C SER A 7 6.03 2.14 -30.25
N ILE A 8 6.58 1.81 -29.09
CA ILE A 8 5.80 1.29 -27.96
C ILE A 8 5.09 2.47 -27.31
N ASP A 9 3.77 2.54 -27.49
CA ASP A 9 2.89 3.39 -26.70
C ASP A 9 2.91 2.90 -25.23
N THR A 10 3.19 3.79 -24.29
CA THR A 10 3.43 3.50 -22.87
C THR A 10 2.28 3.95 -21.96
N THR A 11 1.09 4.18 -22.50
CA THR A 11 -0.06 4.75 -21.79
C THR A 11 -0.68 3.88 -20.67
N GLY A 12 -0.14 2.68 -20.40
CA GLY A 12 -0.43 1.93 -19.17
C GLY A 12 -1.81 1.27 -19.13
N THR A 13 -2.41 1.01 -20.29
CA THR A 13 -3.72 0.36 -20.38
C THR A 13 -3.61 -1.14 -20.03
N GLN A 14 -4.72 -1.78 -19.63
CA GLN A 14 -4.75 -3.23 -19.36
C GLN A 14 -4.28 -4.05 -20.58
N GLY A 15 -4.54 -3.56 -21.80
CA GLY A 15 -4.05 -4.15 -23.04
C GLY A 15 -2.52 -4.09 -23.18
N ASP A 16 -1.88 -3.04 -22.67
CA ASP A 16 -0.40 -2.91 -22.70
C ASP A 16 0.28 -3.85 -21.72
N VAL A 17 -0.29 -3.99 -20.53
CA VAL A 17 0.20 -4.96 -19.53
C VAL A 17 0.14 -6.38 -20.10
N ASN A 18 -0.98 -6.75 -20.73
CA ASN A 18 -1.14 -8.05 -21.36
C ASN A 18 -0.20 -8.26 -22.56
N ARG A 19 0.03 -7.23 -23.38
CA ARG A 19 1.00 -7.29 -24.49
C ARG A 19 2.43 -7.48 -23.99
N ARG A 20 2.83 -6.78 -22.91
CA ARG A 20 4.16 -6.92 -22.30
C ARG A 20 4.35 -8.31 -21.67
N ARG A 21 3.30 -8.85 -21.04
CA ARG A 21 3.31 -10.22 -20.48
C ARG A 21 3.46 -11.27 -21.59
N ALA A 22 2.68 -11.15 -22.67
CA ALA A 22 2.82 -12.03 -23.84
C ALA A 22 4.22 -11.93 -24.48
N TYR A 23 4.82 -10.74 -24.51
CA TYR A 23 6.18 -10.55 -25.02
C TYR A 23 7.24 -11.19 -24.10
N ALA A 24 7.15 -11.01 -22.79
CA ALA A 24 8.05 -11.63 -21.83
C ALA A 24 7.95 -13.18 -21.87
N ASP A 25 6.73 -13.72 -21.97
CA ASP A 25 6.48 -15.16 -22.13
C ASP A 25 7.06 -15.69 -23.45
N ALA A 26 6.95 -14.93 -24.54
CA ALA A 26 7.55 -15.29 -25.82
C ALA A 26 9.09 -15.32 -25.74
N LEU A 27 9.70 -14.36 -25.04
CA LEU A 27 11.15 -14.34 -24.80
C LEU A 27 11.61 -15.51 -23.91
N MET A 28 10.85 -15.84 -22.87
CA MET A 28 11.14 -17.00 -22.03
C MET A 28 10.99 -18.32 -22.78
N ARG A 29 9.95 -18.48 -23.60
CA ARG A 29 9.79 -19.66 -24.47
C ARG A 29 10.90 -19.77 -25.51
N ALA A 30 11.33 -18.66 -26.11
CA ALA A 30 12.46 -18.64 -27.04
C ALA A 30 13.77 -19.02 -26.35
N GLY A 31 13.97 -18.62 -25.09
CA GLY A 31 15.10 -19.04 -24.27
C GLY A 31 15.06 -20.51 -23.85
N GLY A 32 13.85 -21.08 -23.70
CA GLY A 32 13.61 -22.50 -23.36
C GLY A 32 13.53 -23.47 -24.53
N ASP A 33 13.68 -23.00 -25.77
CA ASP A 33 13.63 -23.83 -26.98
C ASP A 33 14.74 -24.91 -26.97
N SER A 34 14.31 -26.18 -26.93
CA SER A 34 15.15 -27.37 -26.86
C SER A 34 15.69 -27.84 -28.21
N THR A 35 15.49 -27.10 -29.30
CA THR A 35 16.07 -27.47 -30.60
C THR A 35 17.61 -27.46 -30.52
N PRO A 36 18.30 -28.36 -31.26
CA PRO A 36 19.76 -28.48 -31.18
C PRO A 36 20.48 -27.14 -31.44
N ILE A 37 21.36 -26.76 -30.51
CA ILE A 37 22.21 -25.57 -30.64
C ILE A 37 23.23 -25.85 -31.74
N ARG A 38 23.10 -25.18 -32.90
CA ARG A 38 23.99 -25.39 -34.06
C ARG A 38 25.30 -24.60 -33.96
N SER A 39 25.35 -23.58 -33.09
CA SER A 39 26.56 -22.81 -32.81
C SER A 39 26.57 -22.28 -31.36
N PRO A 40 27.74 -22.09 -30.74
CA PRO A 40 27.85 -21.49 -29.41
C PRO A 40 27.15 -20.12 -29.29
N TRP A 41 27.16 -19.33 -30.36
CA TRP A 41 26.47 -18.02 -30.42
C TRP A 41 24.94 -18.16 -30.39
N GLN A 42 24.38 -19.24 -30.94
CA GLN A 42 22.95 -19.52 -30.85
C GLN A 42 22.53 -19.85 -29.41
N GLY A 43 23.38 -20.55 -28.65
CA GLY A 43 23.16 -20.83 -27.22
C GLY A 43 23.19 -19.56 -26.37
N LEU A 44 24.15 -18.66 -26.63
CA LEU A 44 24.27 -17.38 -25.92
C LEU A 44 23.04 -16.48 -26.16
N ASN A 45 22.55 -16.40 -27.39
CA ASN A 45 21.36 -15.60 -27.72
C ASN A 45 20.09 -16.13 -27.03
N ARG A 46 19.93 -17.45 -26.91
CA ARG A 46 18.80 -18.05 -26.17
C ARG A 46 18.88 -17.75 -24.67
N LEU A 47 20.08 -17.88 -24.09
CA LEU A 47 20.30 -17.53 -22.69
C LEU A 47 19.99 -16.04 -22.43
N ALA A 48 20.44 -15.16 -23.31
CA ALA A 48 20.16 -13.73 -23.21
C ALA A 48 18.65 -13.42 -23.30
N GLN A 49 17.94 -14.04 -24.26
CA GLN A 49 16.49 -13.87 -24.40
C GLN A 49 15.72 -14.39 -23.18
N GLY A 50 16.11 -15.55 -22.63
CA GLY A 50 15.52 -16.09 -21.41
C GLY A 50 15.74 -15.18 -20.19
N LEU A 51 16.95 -14.64 -20.03
CA LEU A 51 17.27 -13.71 -18.94
C LEU A 51 16.52 -12.37 -19.06
N LEU A 52 16.42 -11.82 -20.27
CA LEU A 52 15.64 -10.60 -20.54
C LEU A 52 14.14 -10.82 -20.30
N GLY A 53 13.59 -11.96 -20.74
CA GLY A 53 12.20 -12.35 -20.49
C GLY A 53 11.90 -12.51 -18.99
N GLY A 54 12.79 -13.17 -18.24
CA GLY A 54 12.64 -13.33 -16.80
C GLY A 54 12.75 -12.01 -16.02
N TYR A 55 13.64 -11.11 -16.42
CA TYR A 55 13.77 -9.78 -15.81
C TYR A 55 12.51 -8.92 -16.05
N GLN A 56 11.99 -8.90 -17.29
CA GLN A 56 10.76 -8.17 -17.62
C GLN A 56 9.55 -8.76 -16.89
N ALA A 57 9.42 -10.08 -16.82
CA ALA A 57 8.36 -10.74 -16.05
C ALA A 57 8.40 -10.34 -14.57
N GLY A 58 9.57 -10.42 -13.93
CA GLY A 58 9.73 -10.04 -12.52
C GLY A 58 9.58 -8.54 -12.26
N GLN A 59 9.70 -7.67 -13.26
CA GLN A 59 9.36 -6.25 -13.14
C GLN A 59 7.84 -6.04 -13.20
N MET A 60 7.16 -6.71 -14.12
CA MET A 60 5.70 -6.62 -14.26
C MET A 60 4.96 -7.16 -13.04
N ASP A 61 5.42 -8.25 -12.44
CA ASP A 61 4.80 -8.79 -11.23
C ASP A 61 4.94 -7.81 -10.05
N ARG A 62 6.08 -7.12 -9.93
CA ARG A 62 6.27 -6.05 -8.94
C ARG A 62 5.39 -4.84 -9.18
N GLU A 63 5.20 -4.44 -10.44
CA GLU A 63 4.29 -3.34 -10.81
C GLU A 63 2.82 -3.71 -10.55
N GLU A 64 2.42 -4.96 -10.81
CA GLU A 64 1.08 -5.48 -10.53
C GLU A 64 0.81 -5.56 -9.01
N ASP A 65 1.76 -6.09 -8.24
CA ASP A 65 1.65 -6.15 -6.77
C ASP A 65 1.57 -4.75 -6.15
N ALA A 66 2.40 -3.80 -6.63
CA ALA A 66 2.34 -2.41 -6.20
C ALA A 66 1.01 -1.75 -6.58
N GLY A 67 0.49 -2.02 -7.79
CA GLY A 67 -0.80 -1.50 -8.27
C GLY A 67 -2.00 -2.04 -7.47
N ARG A 68 -2.01 -3.34 -7.16
CA ARG A 68 -3.02 -4.00 -6.31
C ARG A 68 -2.96 -3.49 -4.88
N LYS A 69 -1.75 -3.30 -4.34
CA LYS A 69 -1.55 -2.72 -3.01
C LYS A 69 -2.09 -1.28 -2.97
N ALA A 70 -1.75 -0.45 -3.96
CA ALA A 70 -2.27 0.92 -4.04
C ALA A 70 -3.80 0.97 -4.13
N ALA A 71 -4.44 0.08 -4.91
CA ALA A 71 -5.89 -0.03 -4.96
C ALA A 71 -6.50 -0.43 -3.61
N SER A 72 -5.85 -1.34 -2.90
CA SER A 72 -6.27 -1.82 -1.57
C SER A 72 -6.14 -0.72 -0.51
N ASP A 73 -5.02 0.00 -0.51
CA ASP A 73 -4.76 1.11 0.41
C ASP A 73 -5.72 2.28 0.15
N GLN A 74 -6.02 2.58 -1.12
CA GLN A 74 -7.05 3.55 -1.51
C GLN A 74 -8.45 3.13 -1.03
N LEU A 75 -8.81 1.86 -1.21
CA LEU A 75 -10.10 1.35 -0.74
C LEU A 75 -10.18 1.40 0.79
N ALA A 76 -9.13 1.00 1.51
CA ALA A 76 -9.06 1.07 2.96
C ALA A 76 -9.21 2.52 3.45
N SER A 77 -8.54 3.47 2.80
CA SER A 77 -8.69 4.91 3.12
C SER A 77 -10.12 5.41 2.90
N LEU A 78 -10.82 4.88 1.90
CA LEU A 78 -12.22 5.18 1.62
C LEU A 78 -13.14 4.62 2.71
N LEU A 79 -12.95 3.37 3.13
CA LEU A 79 -13.75 2.75 4.19
C LEU A 79 -13.56 3.44 5.54
N ILE A 80 -12.31 3.74 5.91
CA ILE A 80 -11.99 4.41 7.18
C ILE A 80 -12.58 5.83 7.22
N ASN A 81 -12.53 6.56 6.10
CA ASN A 81 -13.08 7.91 6.03
C ASN A 81 -14.60 7.94 5.84
N ALA A 82 -15.20 6.88 5.30
CA ALA A 82 -16.65 6.76 5.14
C ALA A 82 -17.37 6.40 6.45
N SER A 83 -16.69 5.71 7.38
CA SER A 83 -17.26 5.28 8.65
C SER A 83 -17.19 6.34 9.75
N GLY A 84 -17.33 7.64 9.42
CA GLY A 84 -17.22 8.75 10.37
C GLY A 84 -18.03 8.52 11.67
N GLY A 85 -17.35 8.05 12.71
CA GLY A 85 -17.94 7.69 14.00
C GLY A 85 -16.83 7.49 15.04
N ALA A 86 -16.89 8.28 16.12
CA ALA A 86 -16.02 8.19 17.28
C ALA A 86 -16.05 6.78 17.92
N PRO A 87 -15.00 6.35 18.63
CA PRO A 87 -14.90 4.97 19.12
C PRO A 87 -15.86 4.74 20.30
N ALA A 88 -16.80 3.82 20.15
CA ALA A 88 -17.61 3.28 21.24
C ALA A 88 -17.15 1.86 21.58
N GLN A 89 -16.90 1.64 22.88
CA GLN A 89 -16.48 0.39 23.49
C GLN A 89 -17.42 -0.78 23.19
N ALA A 90 -16.81 -1.95 22.98
CA ALA A 90 -17.49 -3.23 22.83
C ALA A 90 -18.12 -3.70 24.14
N THR A 91 -19.39 -4.12 24.09
CA THR A 91 -20.00 -5.01 25.07
C THR A 91 -20.49 -6.27 24.39
N SER A 92 -20.04 -7.40 24.93
CA SER A 92 -20.43 -8.77 24.61
C SER A 92 -21.88 -9.06 25.00
N SER A 93 -22.57 -9.87 24.18
CA SER A 93 -23.84 -10.49 24.56
C SER A 93 -23.93 -11.92 24.04
N ALA A 94 -24.57 -12.73 24.88
CA ALA A 94 -24.48 -14.17 25.00
C ALA A 94 -25.45 -14.96 24.09
N ALA A 95 -25.22 -16.28 24.07
CA ALA A 95 -25.91 -17.32 23.31
C ALA A 95 -27.35 -17.62 23.75
N MET A 96 -28.16 -18.15 22.82
CA MET A 96 -29.27 -19.13 23.03
C MET A 96 -29.46 -19.97 21.72
N PRO A 97 -30.37 -20.97 21.63
CA PRO A 97 -30.06 -22.39 21.76
C PRO A 97 -30.34 -23.23 20.48
N ALA A 98 -29.88 -24.47 20.51
CA ALA A 98 -29.96 -25.46 19.43
C ALA A 98 -31.38 -26.00 19.16
N ILE A 99 -31.67 -26.23 17.88
CA ILE A 99 -32.72 -27.15 17.39
C ILE A 99 -32.04 -28.17 16.49
N ALA A 100 -32.24 -29.45 16.79
CA ALA A 100 -31.75 -30.58 16.00
C ALA A 100 -32.90 -31.19 15.18
N THR A 101 -32.68 -31.41 13.89
CA THR A 101 -33.34 -32.49 13.10
C THR A 101 -32.60 -32.80 11.79
N ALA A 102 -32.30 -34.09 11.62
CA ALA A 102 -32.15 -34.90 10.40
C ALA A 102 -30.98 -34.65 9.40
N ALA A 103 -30.29 -35.75 9.09
CA ALA A 103 -29.05 -35.84 8.32
C ALA A 103 -29.25 -35.81 6.79
N PRO A 104 -28.36 -35.12 6.02
CA PRO A 104 -28.20 -35.32 4.60
C PRO A 104 -27.14 -36.41 4.30
N GLY A 105 -27.37 -37.18 3.23
CA GLY A 105 -26.39 -38.13 2.66
C GLY A 105 -25.13 -37.45 2.12
N PRO A 106 -24.14 -38.22 1.61
CA PRO A 106 -22.79 -37.73 1.38
C PRO A 106 -22.76 -36.64 0.30
N THR A 107 -22.44 -35.41 0.71
CA THR A 107 -22.09 -34.30 -0.17
C THR A 107 -20.63 -34.43 -0.61
N VAL A 108 -20.38 -34.43 -1.92
CA VAL A 108 -19.04 -34.22 -2.50
C VAL A 108 -18.63 -32.78 -2.19
N SER A 109 -17.41 -32.59 -1.67
CA SER A 109 -16.88 -31.26 -1.33
C SER A 109 -16.88 -30.33 -2.53
N ASN A 110 -17.37 -29.11 -2.27
CA ASN A 110 -17.34 -27.92 -3.11
C ASN A 110 -16.01 -27.79 -3.87
N ASP A 111 -16.08 -27.73 -5.20
CA ASP A 111 -14.93 -27.59 -6.10
C ASP A 111 -14.22 -26.25 -5.83
N ALA A 112 -12.92 -26.30 -5.52
CA ALA A 112 -12.12 -25.17 -5.07
C ALA A 112 -11.80 -24.12 -6.16
N ASN A 113 -12.55 -24.11 -7.26
CA ASN A 113 -12.36 -23.23 -8.42
C ASN A 113 -13.62 -22.43 -8.83
N ALA A 114 -14.60 -22.27 -7.95
CA ALA A 114 -15.81 -21.47 -8.24
C ALA A 114 -15.67 -20.00 -7.76
N THR A 115 -14.80 -19.23 -8.41
CA THR A 115 -14.96 -17.76 -8.45
C THR A 115 -14.90 -17.31 -9.91
N PRO A 116 -15.84 -16.49 -10.39
CA PRO A 116 -15.72 -15.84 -11.70
C PRO A 116 -14.34 -15.19 -11.86
N GLY A 117 -13.61 -15.57 -12.91
CA GLY A 117 -12.21 -15.16 -13.13
C GLY A 117 -11.14 -16.18 -12.72
N THR A 118 -11.47 -17.45 -12.46
CA THR A 118 -10.47 -18.51 -12.28
C THR A 118 -9.54 -18.65 -13.49
N VAL A 119 -8.25 -18.81 -13.20
CA VAL A 119 -7.19 -19.06 -14.18
C VAL A 119 -7.63 -20.17 -15.15
N GLY A 120 -7.73 -19.84 -16.43
CA GLY A 120 -8.06 -20.79 -17.50
C GLY A 120 -9.46 -20.68 -18.09
N MET A 121 -10.40 -19.92 -17.50
CA MET A 121 -11.70 -19.65 -18.13
C MET A 121 -11.57 -18.60 -19.24
N ASP A 122 -12.31 -18.74 -20.34
CA ASP A 122 -12.44 -17.67 -21.32
C ASP A 122 -12.99 -16.41 -20.64
N GLN A 123 -12.29 -15.29 -20.78
CA GLN A 123 -12.63 -14.06 -20.06
C GLN A 123 -14.04 -13.57 -20.38
N ARG A 124 -14.48 -13.70 -21.64
CA ARG A 124 -15.84 -13.27 -22.02
C ARG A 124 -16.87 -14.18 -21.35
N LEU A 125 -16.64 -15.49 -21.32
CA LEU A 125 -17.53 -16.42 -20.63
C LEU A 125 -17.63 -16.10 -19.14
N ALA A 126 -16.50 -15.80 -18.49
CA ALA A 126 -16.46 -15.41 -17.08
C ALA A 126 -17.27 -14.14 -16.82
N ASP A 127 -17.03 -13.09 -17.62
CA ASP A 127 -17.72 -11.80 -17.51
C ASP A 127 -19.24 -11.99 -17.71
N ARG A 128 -19.66 -12.68 -18.77
CA ARG A 128 -21.08 -12.93 -19.08
C ARG A 128 -21.79 -13.77 -18.02
N THR A 129 -21.11 -14.79 -17.49
CA THR A 129 -21.63 -15.63 -16.42
C THR A 129 -21.81 -14.82 -15.14
N GLN A 130 -20.87 -13.93 -14.83
CA GLN A 130 -20.97 -13.05 -13.67
C GLN A 130 -22.11 -12.04 -13.82
N ASP A 131 -22.24 -11.39 -14.98
CA ASP A 131 -23.34 -10.46 -15.27
C ASP A 131 -24.70 -11.17 -15.09
N PHE A 132 -24.84 -12.38 -15.65
CA PHE A 132 -26.05 -13.18 -15.49
C PHE A 132 -26.36 -13.48 -14.03
N ILE A 133 -25.37 -13.96 -13.26
CA ILE A 133 -25.57 -14.31 -11.84
C ILE A 133 -25.95 -13.08 -11.00
N GLN A 134 -25.33 -11.94 -11.28
CA GLN A 134 -25.58 -10.70 -10.55
C GLN A 134 -27.02 -10.18 -10.74
N ASP A 135 -27.54 -10.29 -11.96
CA ASP A 135 -28.89 -9.80 -12.29
C ASP A 135 -30.00 -10.81 -11.96
N ASN A 136 -29.65 -12.08 -11.74
CA ASN A 136 -30.60 -13.17 -11.53
C ASN A 136 -30.43 -13.79 -10.13
N PRO A 137 -31.00 -13.17 -9.07
CA PRO A 137 -30.86 -13.65 -7.71
C PRO A 137 -31.36 -15.09 -7.56
N GLY A 138 -30.66 -15.88 -6.74
CA GLY A 138 -30.90 -17.31 -6.58
C GLY A 138 -30.12 -18.21 -7.54
N THR A 139 -29.38 -17.63 -8.50
CA THR A 139 -28.42 -18.36 -9.33
C THR A 139 -27.00 -18.27 -8.77
N PHE A 140 -26.15 -19.23 -9.09
CA PHE A 140 -24.75 -19.27 -8.65
C PHE A 140 -23.89 -20.11 -9.59
N LEU A 141 -22.59 -19.83 -9.66
CA LEU A 141 -21.63 -20.63 -10.40
C LEU A 141 -21.39 -21.96 -9.65
N SER A 142 -21.89 -23.08 -10.18
CA SER A 142 -21.68 -24.41 -9.58
C SER A 142 -20.42 -25.10 -10.08
N SER A 143 -19.94 -24.79 -11.29
CA SER A 143 -18.66 -25.29 -11.79
C SER A 143 -18.08 -24.36 -12.87
N GLY A 144 -16.76 -24.15 -12.85
CA GLY A 144 -16.03 -23.34 -13.82
C GLY A 144 -15.04 -24.17 -14.63
N VAL A 145 -13.75 -23.80 -14.58
CA VAL A 145 -12.67 -24.60 -15.18
C VAL A 145 -12.48 -25.89 -14.41
N ARG A 146 -12.32 -27.02 -15.12
CA ARG A 146 -12.12 -28.33 -14.52
C ARG A 146 -10.85 -28.98 -15.06
N SER A 147 -10.02 -29.60 -14.22
CA SER A 147 -8.85 -30.32 -14.75
C SER A 147 -9.27 -31.61 -15.49
N ARG A 148 -8.36 -32.17 -16.29
CA ARG A 148 -8.59 -33.46 -16.96
C ARG A 148 -8.83 -34.61 -15.97
N ASP A 149 -8.12 -34.59 -14.84
CA ASP A 149 -8.26 -35.61 -13.80
C ASP A 149 -9.59 -35.47 -13.06
N ASP A 150 -10.04 -34.24 -12.79
CA ASP A 150 -11.38 -33.99 -12.23
C ASP A 150 -12.48 -34.45 -13.19
N GLN A 151 -12.32 -34.17 -14.49
CA GLN A 151 -13.23 -34.66 -15.52
C GLN A 151 -13.21 -36.20 -15.59
N ALA A 152 -12.06 -36.85 -15.41
CA ALA A 152 -11.95 -38.31 -15.35
C ALA A 152 -12.67 -38.91 -14.15
N ARG A 153 -12.56 -38.27 -12.98
CA ARG A 153 -13.32 -38.68 -11.79
C ARG A 153 -14.82 -38.53 -12.01
N LEU A 154 -15.27 -37.38 -12.54
CA LEU A 154 -16.68 -37.14 -12.83
C LEU A 154 -17.24 -38.11 -13.89
N TYR A 155 -16.45 -38.40 -14.93
CA TYR A 155 -16.85 -39.33 -16.00
C TYR A 155 -16.93 -40.77 -15.49
N ALA A 156 -16.04 -41.19 -14.58
CA ALA A 156 -16.13 -42.48 -13.93
C ALA A 156 -17.43 -42.62 -13.11
N ASP A 157 -17.87 -41.54 -12.47
CA ASP A 157 -19.09 -41.48 -11.64
C ASP A 157 -20.35 -41.03 -12.41
N ARG A 158 -20.30 -40.97 -13.75
CA ARG A 158 -21.40 -40.41 -14.57
C ARG A 158 -22.75 -41.12 -14.41
N ALA A 159 -22.76 -42.37 -13.93
CA ALA A 159 -24.00 -43.10 -13.67
C ALA A 159 -24.82 -42.53 -12.49
N ASN A 160 -24.15 -41.80 -11.59
CA ASN A 160 -24.77 -41.13 -10.44
C ASN A 160 -24.98 -39.62 -10.68
N ASN A 161 -24.54 -39.11 -11.83
CA ASN A 161 -24.72 -37.71 -12.19
C ASN A 161 -26.04 -37.56 -12.98
N PRO A 162 -26.99 -36.72 -12.52
CA PRO A 162 -28.22 -36.46 -13.26
C PRO A 162 -27.99 -35.72 -14.59
N ASN A 163 -26.84 -35.05 -14.75
CA ASN A 163 -26.46 -34.32 -15.96
C ASN A 163 -25.47 -35.14 -16.82
N PRO A 164 -25.48 -34.97 -18.15
CA PRO A 164 -24.54 -35.66 -19.03
C PRO A 164 -23.09 -35.26 -18.71
N VAL A 165 -22.18 -36.24 -18.68
CA VAL A 165 -20.76 -36.00 -18.41
C VAL A 165 -19.92 -36.34 -19.64
N ALA A 166 -19.16 -35.37 -20.14
CA ALA A 166 -18.23 -35.56 -21.26
C ALA A 166 -17.02 -36.44 -20.87
N ALA A 167 -16.48 -37.18 -21.83
CA ALA A 167 -15.26 -37.97 -21.63
C ALA A 167 -14.04 -37.06 -21.37
N PRO A 168 -13.03 -37.49 -20.58
CA PRO A 168 -11.85 -36.67 -20.30
C PRO A 168 -11.06 -36.31 -21.56
N GLY A 169 -10.67 -35.04 -21.69
CA GLY A 169 -10.06 -34.45 -22.88
C GLY A 169 -11.07 -33.93 -23.90
N THR A 170 -12.37 -34.12 -23.68
CA THR A 170 -13.43 -33.62 -24.57
C THR A 170 -14.32 -32.56 -23.92
N SER A 171 -14.22 -32.37 -22.61
CA SER A 171 -15.03 -31.40 -21.88
C SER A 171 -14.65 -29.97 -22.26
N LEU A 172 -15.64 -29.09 -22.31
CA LEU A 172 -15.41 -27.66 -22.48
C LEU A 172 -14.96 -26.98 -21.18
N HIS A 173 -15.27 -27.55 -20.01
CA HIS A 173 -14.74 -27.10 -18.73
C HIS A 173 -13.22 -27.26 -18.65
N GLU A 174 -12.66 -28.30 -19.29
CA GLU A 174 -11.20 -28.51 -19.39
C GLU A 174 -10.49 -27.43 -20.19
N ARG A 175 -11.24 -26.71 -21.04
CA ARG A 175 -10.73 -25.64 -21.89
C ARG A 175 -11.18 -24.25 -21.43
N GLY A 176 -11.90 -24.18 -20.30
CA GLY A 176 -12.48 -22.94 -19.80
C GLY A 176 -13.53 -22.32 -20.72
N MET A 177 -14.14 -23.11 -21.60
CA MET A 177 -15.16 -22.67 -22.56
C MET A 177 -16.59 -23.05 -22.14
N ALA A 178 -16.76 -23.51 -20.90
CA ALA A 178 -18.05 -23.80 -20.31
C ALA A 178 -18.07 -23.44 -18.82
N ALA A 179 -19.27 -23.15 -18.33
CA ALA A 179 -19.57 -22.94 -16.92
C ALA A 179 -20.89 -23.64 -16.59
N ASP A 180 -21.05 -24.10 -15.36
CA ASP A 180 -22.31 -24.63 -14.84
C ASP A 180 -22.92 -23.59 -13.90
N ILE A 181 -24.15 -23.16 -14.17
CA ILE A 181 -24.90 -22.22 -13.32
C ILE A 181 -26.05 -22.96 -12.63
N GLY A 182 -25.96 -23.08 -11.30
CA GLY A 182 -27.00 -23.64 -10.46
C GLY A 182 -28.15 -22.66 -10.18
N GLY A 183 -29.31 -23.18 -9.81
CA GLY A 183 -30.45 -22.38 -9.33
C GLY A 183 -31.28 -21.69 -10.42
N MET A 184 -30.98 -21.86 -11.70
CA MET A 184 -31.72 -21.23 -12.79
C MET A 184 -33.15 -21.77 -12.93
N SER A 185 -34.14 -20.90 -12.79
CA SER A 185 -35.53 -21.16 -13.18
C SER A 185 -35.67 -21.26 -14.71
N PRO A 186 -36.76 -21.88 -15.23
CA PRO A 186 -37.00 -21.93 -16.68
C PRO A 186 -37.03 -20.54 -17.34
N GLY A 187 -37.55 -19.52 -16.66
CA GLY A 187 -37.57 -18.13 -17.14
C GLY A 187 -36.17 -17.54 -17.23
N GLN A 188 -35.33 -17.74 -16.21
CA GLN A 188 -33.94 -17.28 -16.22
C GLN A 188 -33.10 -17.97 -17.31
N ARG A 189 -33.34 -19.26 -17.58
CA ARG A 189 -32.67 -19.95 -18.70
C ARG A 189 -33.01 -19.33 -20.06
N ALA A 190 -34.26 -18.91 -20.25
CA ALA A 190 -34.67 -18.22 -21.48
C ALA A 190 -34.00 -16.84 -21.65
N MET A 191 -33.41 -16.28 -20.60
CA MET A 191 -32.68 -15.01 -20.63
C MET A 191 -31.19 -15.16 -20.98
N LEU A 192 -30.62 -16.36 -20.94
CA LEU A 192 -29.19 -16.58 -21.23
C LEU A 192 -28.70 -15.93 -22.54
N PRO A 193 -29.44 -15.98 -23.67
CA PRO A 193 -29.02 -15.30 -24.90
C PRO A 193 -28.87 -13.79 -24.76
N GLN A 194 -29.63 -13.17 -23.84
CA GLN A 194 -29.50 -11.74 -23.55
C GLN A 194 -28.14 -11.42 -22.95
N TYR A 195 -27.46 -12.38 -22.31
CA TYR A 195 -26.12 -12.20 -21.74
C TYR A 195 -25.02 -12.70 -22.69
N GLY A 196 -25.35 -13.10 -23.92
CA GLY A 196 -24.41 -13.76 -24.81
C GLY A 196 -24.03 -15.17 -24.36
N LEU A 197 -24.92 -15.83 -23.59
CA LEU A 197 -24.76 -17.21 -23.14
C LEU A 197 -25.76 -18.13 -23.86
N ALA A 198 -25.39 -19.38 -24.05
CA ALA A 198 -26.22 -20.42 -24.66
C ALA A 198 -26.14 -21.73 -23.88
N GLN A 199 -27.17 -22.58 -24.03
CA GLN A 199 -27.22 -23.96 -23.50
C GLN A 199 -27.26 -24.96 -24.65
N PRO A 200 -26.12 -25.25 -25.30
CA PRO A 200 -26.12 -26.10 -26.48
C PRO A 200 -26.26 -27.60 -26.15
N VAL A 201 -26.07 -28.00 -24.89
CA VAL A 201 -26.13 -29.40 -24.48
C VAL A 201 -27.56 -29.76 -24.05
N ALA A 202 -28.22 -30.59 -24.84
CA ALA A 202 -29.55 -31.09 -24.51
C ALA A 202 -29.53 -31.89 -23.20
N ASN A 203 -30.55 -31.70 -22.36
CA ASN A 203 -30.70 -32.31 -21.05
C ASN A 203 -29.62 -31.92 -20.02
N ASP A 204 -28.88 -30.84 -20.25
CA ASP A 204 -27.97 -30.26 -19.26
C ASP A 204 -28.38 -28.81 -18.93
N PRO A 205 -29.36 -28.62 -18.04
CA PRO A 205 -29.95 -27.32 -17.80
C PRO A 205 -29.05 -26.36 -17.01
N VAL A 206 -27.90 -26.80 -16.51
CA VAL A 206 -26.92 -25.95 -15.79
C VAL A 206 -25.77 -25.53 -16.69
N HIS A 207 -25.43 -26.32 -17.71
CA HIS A 207 -24.33 -26.06 -18.63
C HIS A 207 -24.59 -24.83 -19.49
N VAL A 208 -23.68 -23.86 -19.45
CA VAL A 208 -23.67 -22.67 -20.31
C VAL A 208 -22.33 -22.51 -21.03
N GLN A 209 -22.40 -21.91 -22.22
CA GLN A 209 -21.27 -21.55 -23.06
C GLN A 209 -21.51 -20.14 -23.62
N LEU A 210 -20.49 -19.54 -24.24
CA LEU A 210 -20.74 -18.35 -25.06
C LEU A 210 -21.66 -18.72 -26.23
N ALA A 211 -22.63 -17.86 -26.54
CA ALA A 211 -23.39 -17.97 -27.77
C ALA A 211 -22.46 -17.81 -28.98
N ASP A 212 -22.75 -18.51 -30.08
CA ASP A 212 -21.94 -18.40 -31.29
C ASP A 212 -21.86 -16.95 -31.77
N ALA A 213 -20.65 -16.50 -32.13
CA ALA A 213 -20.33 -15.09 -32.44
C ALA A 213 -21.16 -14.47 -33.59
N SER A 214 -21.90 -15.27 -34.35
CA SER A 214 -22.90 -14.77 -35.31
C SER A 214 -24.04 -13.99 -34.66
N ASP A 215 -24.24 -14.13 -33.35
CA ASP A 215 -25.30 -13.45 -32.59
C ASP A 215 -24.81 -12.24 -31.77
N ASP A 216 -23.49 -11.98 -31.69
CA ASP A 216 -22.95 -10.80 -30.99
C ASP A 216 -23.48 -9.48 -31.59
N ALA A 217 -23.77 -9.46 -32.90
CA ALA A 217 -24.37 -8.32 -33.61
C ALA A 217 -25.85 -8.07 -33.29
N LYS A 218 -26.50 -8.96 -32.53
CA LYS A 218 -27.92 -8.88 -32.15
C LYS A 218 -28.14 -8.75 -30.64
N LEU A 219 -27.06 -8.67 -29.85
CA LEU A 219 -27.19 -8.46 -28.41
C LEU A 219 -27.93 -7.14 -28.12
N PRO A 220 -28.93 -7.13 -27.22
CA PRO A 220 -29.58 -5.89 -26.81
C PRO A 220 -28.52 -4.91 -26.26
N ALA A 221 -28.73 -3.60 -26.43
CA ALA A 221 -27.73 -2.59 -26.05
C ALA A 221 -27.29 -2.67 -24.58
N ALA A 222 -28.13 -3.23 -23.69
CA ALA A 222 -27.81 -3.51 -22.29
C ALA A 222 -26.82 -4.67 -22.07
N ALA A 223 -26.55 -5.47 -23.10
CA ALA A 223 -25.72 -6.67 -23.07
C ALA A 223 -24.44 -6.56 -23.90
N GLN A 224 -24.26 -5.47 -24.64
CA GLN A 224 -22.95 -5.17 -25.24
C GLN A 224 -21.98 -4.84 -24.10
N PRO A 225 -20.74 -5.39 -24.09
CA PRO A 225 -19.76 -4.96 -23.12
C PRO A 225 -19.55 -3.47 -23.33
N THR A 226 -19.63 -2.66 -22.27
CA THR A 226 -19.45 -1.21 -22.37
C THR A 226 -18.00 -0.90 -22.71
N GLN A 227 -17.61 -1.06 -23.98
CA GLN A 227 -16.41 -0.45 -24.53
C GLN A 227 -16.69 1.04 -24.63
N GLY A 228 -16.02 1.82 -23.79
CA GLY A 228 -16.11 3.27 -23.82
C GLY A 228 -15.75 3.82 -25.19
N MET A 229 -16.76 4.25 -25.95
CA MET A 229 -16.56 5.22 -27.03
C MET A 229 -16.08 6.52 -26.39
N LEU A 230 -14.82 6.86 -26.64
CA LEU A 230 -14.31 8.20 -26.39
C LEU A 230 -15.08 9.20 -27.28
N PRO A 231 -15.42 10.39 -26.79
CA PRO A 231 -15.97 11.45 -27.63
C PRO A 231 -14.95 11.82 -28.73
N THR A 232 -15.46 12.11 -29.92
CA THR A 232 -14.64 12.58 -31.04
C THR A 232 -13.95 13.90 -30.71
N ALA A 233 -12.75 14.12 -31.27
CA ALA A 233 -11.88 15.26 -30.99
C ALA A 233 -12.54 16.65 -31.21
N GLU A 234 -13.64 16.72 -31.96
CA GLU A 234 -14.42 17.96 -32.15
C GLU A 234 -15.28 18.34 -30.94
N ALA A 235 -15.62 17.41 -30.04
CA ALA A 235 -16.44 17.71 -28.85
C ALA A 235 -15.63 18.30 -27.68
N VAL A 236 -14.30 18.25 -27.72
CA VAL A 236 -13.42 18.66 -26.58
C VAL A 236 -12.91 20.10 -26.70
N ALA A 237 -13.04 20.75 -27.86
CA ALA A 237 -12.49 22.09 -28.08
C ALA A 237 -13.33 23.26 -27.51
N GLY A 238 -14.55 23.01 -27.01
CA GLY A 238 -15.49 24.07 -26.62
C GLY A 238 -15.84 24.19 -25.13
N ALA A 239 -15.51 23.20 -24.30
CA ALA A 239 -16.00 23.16 -22.93
C ALA A 239 -14.98 23.79 -21.95
N ARG A 240 -15.30 24.99 -21.44
CA ARG A 240 -14.58 25.58 -20.31
C ARG A 240 -14.65 24.63 -19.10
N PRO A 241 -13.54 24.41 -18.37
CA PRO A 241 -13.52 23.45 -17.27
C PRO A 241 -14.43 23.93 -16.15
N VAL A 242 -15.52 23.19 -15.93
CA VAL A 242 -16.34 23.32 -14.74
C VAL A 242 -15.54 22.74 -13.57
N ARG A 243 -15.16 23.59 -12.60
CA ARG A 243 -14.59 23.16 -11.33
C ARG A 243 -15.62 22.29 -10.61
N MET A 244 -15.49 20.97 -10.72
CA MET A 244 -16.23 20.03 -9.88
C MET A 244 -15.83 20.24 -8.42
N PRO A 245 -16.77 20.30 -7.47
CA PRO A 245 -16.45 20.31 -6.06
C PRO A 245 -15.72 19.01 -5.67
N GLN A 246 -14.55 19.15 -5.06
CA GLN A 246 -13.65 18.05 -4.68
C GLN A 246 -14.18 17.31 -3.46
N ASN A 247 -15.23 16.52 -3.61
CA ASN A 247 -15.52 15.50 -2.63
C ASN A 247 -14.44 14.41 -2.73
N ARG A 248 -13.58 14.32 -1.71
CA ARG A 248 -12.43 13.38 -1.65
C ARG A 248 -12.88 11.93 -1.84
N THR A 249 -14.07 11.56 -1.37
CA THR A 249 -14.59 10.19 -1.57
C THR A 249 -14.95 9.93 -3.03
N THR A 250 -15.50 10.91 -3.74
CA THR A 250 -15.81 10.80 -5.17
C THR A 250 -14.53 10.69 -6.01
N ALA A 251 -13.50 11.48 -5.67
CA ALA A 251 -12.20 11.44 -6.35
C ALA A 251 -11.47 10.11 -6.11
N ALA A 252 -11.45 9.61 -4.88
CA ALA A 252 -10.83 8.33 -4.54
C ALA A 252 -11.57 7.15 -5.21
N ALA A 253 -12.90 7.17 -5.24
CA ALA A 253 -13.69 6.15 -5.93
C ALA A 253 -13.40 6.12 -7.44
N LEU A 254 -13.30 7.30 -8.08
CA LEU A 254 -12.90 7.43 -9.48
C LEU A 254 -11.46 6.92 -9.71
N GLN A 255 -10.55 7.18 -8.79
CA GLN A 255 -9.16 6.72 -8.88
C GLN A 255 -9.03 5.19 -8.79
N ILE A 256 -9.82 4.53 -7.95
CA ILE A 256 -9.90 3.06 -7.89
C ILE A 256 -10.50 2.49 -9.17
N LEU A 257 -11.56 3.12 -9.71
CA LEU A 257 -12.18 2.70 -10.97
C LEU A 257 -11.22 2.83 -12.16
N GLN A 258 -10.35 3.83 -12.15
CA GLN A 258 -9.32 4.05 -13.18
C GLN A 258 -8.05 3.21 -12.98
N ASN A 259 -7.84 2.60 -11.81
CA ASN A 259 -6.68 1.77 -11.56
C ASN A 259 -6.79 0.43 -12.34
N PRO A 260 -5.89 0.15 -13.30
CA PRO A 260 -5.96 -1.08 -14.10
C PRO A 260 -5.76 -2.34 -13.24
N TYR A 261 -5.05 -2.22 -12.12
CA TYR A 261 -4.74 -3.33 -11.21
C TYR A 261 -5.77 -3.52 -10.08
N ALA A 262 -6.79 -2.66 -9.97
CA ALA A 262 -7.85 -2.84 -8.99
C ALA A 262 -8.71 -4.07 -9.32
N THR A 263 -8.96 -4.90 -8.31
CA THR A 263 -9.78 -6.12 -8.45
C THR A 263 -11.24 -5.79 -8.79
N PRO A 264 -12.00 -6.71 -9.40
CA PRO A 264 -13.43 -6.51 -9.68
C PRO A 264 -14.23 -6.12 -8.44
N ALA A 265 -13.96 -6.77 -7.30
CA ALA A 265 -14.60 -6.43 -6.02
C ALA A 265 -14.27 -4.99 -5.57
N GLN A 266 -13.01 -4.55 -5.69
CA GLN A 266 -12.62 -3.17 -5.37
C GLN A 266 -13.33 -2.15 -6.26
N LYS A 267 -13.43 -2.43 -7.57
CA LYS A 267 -14.15 -1.59 -8.53
C LYS A 267 -15.65 -1.55 -8.24
N GLN A 268 -16.24 -2.66 -7.82
CA GLN A 268 -17.64 -2.74 -7.42
C GLN A 268 -17.92 -1.89 -6.18
N VAL A 269 -17.07 -1.95 -5.16
CA VAL A 269 -17.21 -1.11 -3.95
C VAL A 269 -17.03 0.37 -4.32
N ALA A 270 -16.01 0.72 -5.12
CA ALA A 270 -15.80 2.09 -5.57
C ALA A 270 -16.98 2.62 -6.40
N SER A 271 -17.57 1.81 -7.28
CA SER A 271 -18.78 2.15 -8.04
C SER A 271 -19.99 2.39 -7.13
N ALA A 272 -20.21 1.53 -6.13
CA ALA A 272 -21.28 1.72 -5.15
C ALA A 272 -21.10 3.01 -4.34
N MET A 273 -19.87 3.34 -3.94
CA MET A 273 -19.55 4.59 -3.24
C MET A 273 -19.75 5.82 -4.13
N LEU A 274 -19.36 5.74 -5.41
CA LEU A 274 -19.58 6.80 -6.40
C LEU A 274 -21.08 7.03 -6.61
N SER A 275 -21.86 5.97 -6.78
CA SER A 275 -23.32 6.04 -6.90
C SER A 275 -23.99 6.65 -5.67
N ALA A 276 -23.55 6.25 -4.46
CA ALA A 276 -24.04 6.83 -3.21
C ALA A 276 -23.68 8.33 -3.09
N ALA A 277 -22.50 8.73 -3.56
CA ALA A 277 -22.08 10.12 -3.58
C ALA A 277 -22.79 10.98 -4.64
N LEU A 278 -23.32 10.35 -5.70
CA LEU A 278 -24.07 10.99 -6.78
C LEU A 278 -25.58 11.08 -6.50
N LYS A 279 -26.10 10.37 -5.48
CA LYS A 279 -27.48 10.60 -5.03
C LYS A 279 -27.62 12.10 -4.69
N PRO A 280 -28.64 12.80 -5.22
CA PRO A 280 -28.85 14.20 -4.89
C PRO A 280 -28.99 14.28 -3.38
N ARG A 281 -28.01 14.89 -2.72
CA ARG A 281 -28.17 15.25 -1.31
C ARG A 281 -29.36 16.19 -1.25
N GLU A 282 -30.31 15.90 -0.38
CA GLU A 282 -31.39 16.83 -0.06
C GLU A 282 -30.73 18.17 0.25
N GLN A 283 -30.99 19.17 -0.59
CA GLN A 283 -30.44 20.48 -0.39
C GLN A 283 -31.38 21.20 0.55
N HIS A 284 -30.85 21.65 1.67
CA HIS A 284 -31.59 22.37 2.69
C HIS A 284 -31.26 23.86 2.56
N THR A 285 -32.28 24.70 2.49
CA THR A 285 -32.10 26.16 2.55
C THR A 285 -32.88 26.76 3.68
N GLN A 286 -32.21 27.64 4.41
CA GLN A 286 -32.86 28.43 5.44
C GLN A 286 -33.62 29.58 4.79
N MET A 287 -34.92 29.67 5.08
CA MET A 287 -35.78 30.79 4.70
C MET A 287 -36.30 31.46 5.96
N THR A 288 -36.11 32.77 6.07
CA THR A 288 -36.70 33.56 7.14
C THR A 288 -38.10 34.01 6.75
N ASP A 289 -39.12 33.71 7.56
CA ASP A 289 -40.48 34.19 7.32
C ASP A 289 -40.67 35.65 7.77
N ALA A 290 -41.85 36.23 7.49
CA ALA A 290 -42.18 37.60 7.89
C ALA A 290 -42.23 37.81 9.41
N ALA A 291 -42.41 36.74 10.19
CA ALA A 291 -42.34 36.77 11.65
C ALA A 291 -40.88 36.66 12.16
N GLY A 292 -39.92 36.43 11.27
CA GLY A 292 -38.51 36.31 11.58
C GLY A 292 -38.05 34.91 11.96
N ASN A 293 -38.91 33.89 11.89
CA ASN A 293 -38.50 32.51 12.15
C ASN A 293 -37.67 31.99 10.98
N VAL A 294 -36.61 31.27 11.29
CA VAL A 294 -35.79 30.58 10.29
C VAL A 294 -36.36 29.18 10.08
N TRP A 295 -36.80 28.91 8.86
CA TRP A 295 -37.28 27.62 8.39
C TRP A 295 -36.18 26.93 7.63
N ASP A 296 -35.86 25.70 7.98
CA ASP A 296 -35.10 24.83 7.10
C ASP A 296 -36.04 24.23 6.05
N VAL A 297 -35.76 24.47 4.77
CA VAL A 297 -36.57 24.07 3.63
C VAL A 297 -35.78 23.08 2.79
N ASN A 298 -36.26 21.84 2.70
CA ASN A 298 -35.74 20.88 1.74
C ASN A 298 -36.13 21.33 0.33
N GLN A 299 -35.15 21.71 -0.48
CA GLN A 299 -35.33 22.23 -1.84
C GLN A 299 -35.84 21.19 -2.84
N THR A 300 -35.67 19.90 -2.54
CA THR A 300 -36.12 18.81 -3.40
C THR A 300 -37.59 18.49 -3.14
N THR A 301 -38.04 18.51 -1.88
CA THR A 301 -39.40 18.12 -1.48
C THR A 301 -40.33 19.29 -1.16
N GLY A 302 -39.77 20.48 -0.92
CA GLY A 302 -40.50 21.66 -0.45
C GLY A 302 -40.90 21.62 1.03
N GLN A 303 -40.52 20.58 1.77
CA GLN A 303 -40.88 20.42 3.18
C GLN A 303 -40.16 21.48 4.04
N ARG A 304 -40.90 22.15 4.94
CA ARG A 304 -40.39 23.20 5.83
C ARG A 304 -40.43 22.75 7.29
N THR A 305 -39.31 22.89 7.99
CA THR A 305 -39.18 22.61 9.43
C THR A 305 -38.63 23.85 10.15
N VAL A 306 -39.23 24.25 11.28
CA VAL A 306 -38.77 25.42 12.04
C VAL A 306 -37.41 25.10 12.68
N ALA A 307 -36.36 25.78 12.21
CA ALA A 307 -35.00 25.61 12.72
C ALA A 307 -34.68 26.58 13.86
N LEU A 308 -35.18 27.82 13.79
CA LEU A 308 -34.98 28.82 14.84
C LEU A 308 -36.21 29.72 14.93
N LYS A 309 -36.80 29.82 16.13
CA LYS A 309 -37.79 30.86 16.42
C LYS A 309 -37.05 32.14 16.76
N LYS A 310 -37.48 33.27 16.20
CA LYS A 310 -36.91 34.57 16.52
C LYS A 310 -37.16 34.89 17.99
N ASP A 311 -36.10 34.91 18.78
CA ASP A 311 -36.09 35.54 20.09
C ASP A 311 -35.93 37.06 19.87
N PRO A 312 -36.92 37.91 20.20
CA PRO A 312 -36.90 39.34 19.86
C PRO A 312 -35.87 40.17 20.63
N SER A 313 -35.00 39.55 21.43
CA SER A 313 -34.27 40.24 22.49
C SER A 313 -32.97 40.94 22.07
N PHE A 314 -32.29 40.56 20.97
CA PHE A 314 -31.00 41.18 20.59
C PHE A 314 -30.74 41.21 19.07
N SER A 315 -30.17 42.30 18.55
CA SER A 315 -29.60 42.33 17.20
C SER A 315 -28.33 41.50 17.13
N ALA A 316 -27.95 41.03 15.95
CA ALA A 316 -26.59 40.52 15.75
C ALA A 316 -25.56 41.64 16.02
N PRO A 317 -24.37 41.33 16.58
CA PRO A 317 -23.26 42.27 16.65
C PRO A 317 -22.89 42.79 15.26
N TYR A 318 -22.64 44.10 15.12
CA TYR A 318 -22.18 44.72 13.88
C TYR A 318 -21.08 45.73 14.18
N LYS A 319 -20.28 46.10 13.16
CA LYS A 319 -19.28 47.17 13.32
C LYS A 319 -19.93 48.53 13.07
N ASP A 320 -19.75 49.47 13.99
CA ASP A 320 -20.16 50.86 13.77
C ASP A 320 -19.19 51.59 12.81
N ASP A 321 -19.48 52.87 12.52
CA ASP A 321 -18.67 53.71 11.63
C ASP A 321 -17.24 53.93 12.17
N ASP A 322 -17.04 53.71 13.47
CA ASP A 322 -15.74 53.77 14.14
C ASP A 322 -14.98 52.44 14.11
N GLY A 323 -15.61 51.37 13.60
CA GLY A 323 -15.09 50.01 13.53
C GLY A 323 -15.25 49.20 14.81
N ASN A 324 -15.93 49.73 15.83
CA ASN A 324 -16.20 49.04 17.07
C ASN A 324 -17.24 47.95 16.83
N LEU A 325 -17.05 46.78 17.41
CA LEU A 325 -18.10 45.76 17.45
C LEU A 325 -19.14 46.19 18.48
N VAL A 326 -20.37 46.43 18.03
CA VAL A 326 -21.49 46.90 18.84
C VAL A 326 -22.72 46.02 18.67
N GLN A 327 -23.63 46.02 19.63
CA GLN A 327 -24.89 45.26 19.57
C GLN A 327 -26.06 46.13 20.03
N LYS A 328 -27.18 46.10 19.29
CA LYS A 328 -28.42 46.76 19.68
C LYS A 328 -29.28 45.80 20.49
N ASP A 329 -29.73 46.24 21.66
CA ASP A 329 -30.78 45.53 22.38
C ASP A 329 -32.17 45.79 21.75
N ALA A 330 -33.20 45.12 22.29
CA ALA A 330 -34.59 45.27 21.85
C ALA A 330 -35.14 46.71 21.97
N THR A 331 -34.50 47.60 22.73
CA THR A 331 -34.87 49.02 22.88
C THR A 331 -34.15 49.93 21.89
N GLY A 332 -33.22 49.39 21.10
CA GLY A 332 -32.37 50.13 20.17
C GLY A 332 -31.14 50.74 20.83
N LYS A 333 -30.87 50.46 22.12
CA LYS A 333 -29.67 50.92 22.81
C LYS A 333 -28.46 50.12 22.31
N ILE A 334 -27.44 50.84 21.88
CA ILE A 334 -26.19 50.26 21.36
C ILE A 334 -25.23 50.02 22.53
N SER A 335 -24.75 48.79 22.67
CA SER A 335 -23.68 48.42 23.60
C SER A 335 -22.41 48.10 22.82
N VAL A 336 -21.28 48.71 23.20
CA VAL A 336 -19.97 48.40 22.60
C VAL A 336 -19.46 47.09 23.20
N LEU A 337 -19.34 46.07 22.36
CA LEU A 337 -18.80 44.77 22.73
C LEU A 337 -17.27 44.76 22.65
N SER A 338 -16.68 45.44 21.66
CA SER A 338 -15.23 45.64 21.58
C SER A 338 -14.90 46.88 20.74
N ALA A 339 -13.99 47.75 21.22
CA ALA A 339 -13.55 48.90 20.44
C ALA A 339 -12.67 48.48 19.25
N ALA A 340 -12.73 49.23 18.15
CA ALA A 340 -11.84 49.04 17.01
C ALA A 340 -10.41 49.42 17.41
N ASP A 341 -9.47 48.50 17.25
CA ASP A 341 -8.06 48.86 17.32
C ASP A 341 -7.68 49.59 16.03
N LYS A 342 -7.55 50.92 16.13
CA LYS A 342 -7.17 51.79 15.00
C LYS A 342 -5.65 51.78 14.75
N THR A 343 -4.87 50.91 15.42
CA THR A 343 -3.44 50.80 15.14
C THR A 343 -3.19 50.10 13.78
N PRO A 344 -2.39 50.69 12.88
CA PRO A 344 -2.00 50.03 11.63
C PRO A 344 -1.33 48.68 11.92
N ASN A 345 -1.64 47.64 11.13
CA ASN A 345 -1.10 46.29 11.34
C ASN A 345 0.43 46.25 11.50
N SER A 346 1.14 47.11 10.77
CA SER A 346 2.59 47.20 10.88
C SER A 346 3.04 47.71 12.25
N VAL A 347 2.28 48.62 12.87
CA VAL A 347 2.52 49.14 14.22
C VAL A 347 2.18 48.09 15.27
N SER A 348 1.11 47.31 15.11
CA SER A 348 0.78 46.22 16.06
C SER A 348 1.78 45.06 15.96
N GLU A 349 2.24 44.71 14.76
CA GLU A 349 3.33 43.75 14.56
C GLU A 349 4.65 44.25 15.16
N TYR A 350 4.97 45.54 15.01
CA TYR A 350 6.15 46.12 15.64
C TYR A 350 6.03 46.16 17.16
N LYS A 351 4.85 46.50 17.69
CA LYS A 351 4.57 46.45 19.12
C LYS A 351 4.71 45.03 19.65
N TYR A 352 4.21 44.03 18.94
CA TYR A 352 4.41 42.63 19.27
C TYR A 352 5.90 42.27 19.25
N TYR A 353 6.64 42.73 18.23
CA TYR A 353 8.09 42.55 18.16
C TYR A 353 8.79 43.16 19.37
N THR A 354 8.47 44.39 19.76
CA THR A 354 9.10 45.05 20.92
C THR A 354 8.69 44.42 22.24
N ASP A 355 7.42 44.04 22.39
CA ASP A 355 6.89 43.46 23.63
C ASP A 355 7.44 42.02 23.86
N ASN A 356 7.83 41.32 22.79
CA ASN A 356 8.43 39.99 22.85
C ASN A 356 9.95 40.00 22.61
N PHE A 357 10.57 41.16 22.42
CA PHE A 357 12.01 41.26 22.21
C PHE A 357 12.76 40.92 23.49
N LYS A 358 13.59 39.88 23.45
CA LYS A 358 14.49 39.51 24.54
C LYS A 358 15.88 40.06 24.23
N PRO A 359 16.37 41.08 24.98
CA PRO A 359 17.70 41.64 24.74
C PRO A 359 18.76 40.55 24.89
N THR A 360 19.70 40.49 23.95
CA THR A 360 20.93 39.72 24.09
C THR A 360 22.11 40.68 24.20
N PRO A 361 23.29 40.25 24.69
CA PRO A 361 24.49 41.09 24.71
C PRO A 361 24.85 41.67 23.33
N GLU A 362 24.55 40.94 22.26
CA GLU A 362 24.80 41.32 20.87
C GLU A 362 23.70 42.22 20.30
N ASN A 363 22.51 42.20 20.89
CA ASN A 363 21.38 43.03 20.46
C ASN A 363 20.60 43.56 21.68
N PRO A 364 21.13 44.59 22.35
CA PRO A 364 20.60 45.04 23.63
C PRO A 364 19.26 45.78 23.51
N LYS A 365 18.82 46.10 22.28
CA LYS A 365 17.57 46.84 22.03
C LYS A 365 16.87 46.28 20.78
N PRO A 366 15.53 46.27 20.76
CA PRO A 366 14.79 45.95 19.55
C PRO A 366 15.19 46.91 18.43
N MET A 367 15.24 46.41 17.19
CA MET A 367 15.50 47.27 16.03
C MET A 367 14.39 48.31 15.90
N ASP A 368 14.71 49.47 15.33
CA ASP A 368 13.70 50.49 15.06
C ASP A 368 12.69 50.00 14.00
N TYR A 369 11.54 50.67 13.96
CA TYR A 369 10.42 50.32 13.09
C TYR A 369 10.77 50.30 11.59
N ALA A 370 11.61 51.22 11.12
CA ALA A 370 11.98 51.31 9.70
C ALA A 370 12.87 50.13 9.29
N THR A 371 13.79 49.75 10.18
CA THR A 371 14.65 48.56 10.00
C THR A 371 13.82 47.27 10.00
N PHE A 372 12.86 47.14 10.91
CA PHE A 372 11.93 46.01 10.96
C PHE A 372 11.13 45.84 9.67
N SER A 373 10.55 46.93 9.16
CA SER A 373 9.74 46.90 7.93
C SER A 373 10.54 46.50 6.68
N THR A 374 11.79 46.94 6.58
CA THR A 374 12.64 46.68 5.40
C THR A 374 13.12 45.23 5.35
N ALA A 375 13.46 44.65 6.51
CA ALA A 375 13.89 43.26 6.61
C ALA A 375 12.78 42.29 6.18
N LYS A 376 11.52 42.57 6.57
CA LYS A 376 10.35 41.76 6.20
C LYS A 376 10.14 41.67 4.69
N ALA A 377 10.37 42.76 3.95
CA ALA A 377 10.15 42.81 2.50
C ALA A 377 11.16 41.96 1.70
N ARG A 378 12.39 41.77 2.19
CA ARG A 378 13.45 41.04 1.46
C ARG A 378 13.34 39.52 1.54
N ALA A 379 12.69 38.99 2.58
CA ALA A 379 12.59 37.55 2.81
C ALA A 379 11.62 36.81 1.85
N GLY A 380 10.83 37.53 1.04
CA GLY A 380 9.77 36.95 0.22
C GLY A 380 10.15 36.41 -1.18
N ALA A 381 11.43 36.42 -1.60
CA ALA A 381 11.79 36.12 -3.00
C ALA A 381 13.04 35.23 -3.16
N THR A 382 12.91 33.90 -3.42
CA THR A 382 13.76 33.04 -4.31
C THR A 382 13.54 31.49 -4.13
N ASN A 383 13.61 30.72 -5.24
CA ASN A 383 13.44 29.24 -5.41
C ASN A 383 14.52 28.68 -6.40
N ILE A 384 15.17 27.50 -6.22
CA ILE A 384 16.08 26.82 -7.22
C ILE A 384 16.20 25.25 -7.07
N SER A 385 16.48 24.53 -8.21
CA SER A 385 16.82 23.08 -8.41
C SER A 385 18.34 22.78 -8.68
N ASN A 386 18.74 21.50 -8.90
CA ASN A 386 20.11 20.97 -8.72
C ASN A 386 20.84 20.37 -9.95
N SER A 387 22.17 20.56 -9.98
CA SER A 387 23.22 19.71 -10.59
C SER A 387 24.58 20.12 -10.01
N VAL A 388 25.52 19.19 -9.76
CA VAL A 388 26.76 19.49 -9.01
C VAL A 388 28.05 18.94 -9.64
N ASP A 389 29.07 19.79 -9.61
CA ASP A 389 30.46 19.62 -10.07
C ASP A 389 31.44 19.71 -8.87
N LEU A 390 32.50 18.91 -8.85
CA LEU A 390 33.31 18.57 -7.66
C LEU A 390 34.54 19.47 -7.42
N ASN A 391 34.61 20.68 -8.00
CA ASN A 391 35.81 21.52 -7.92
C ASN A 391 35.65 22.88 -7.24
N SER A 392 34.70 23.04 -6.32
CA SER A 392 34.65 24.23 -5.45
C SER A 392 34.16 23.87 -4.05
N GLY A 393 34.79 24.39 -2.99
CA GLY A 393 34.38 24.11 -1.61
C GLY A 393 32.93 24.48 -1.27
N GLN A 394 32.22 25.21 -2.14
CA GLN A 394 30.79 25.50 -2.01
C GLN A 394 29.87 24.49 -2.71
N THR A 395 30.37 23.70 -3.66
CA THR A 395 29.56 22.66 -4.31
C THR A 395 29.40 21.41 -3.43
N TYR A 396 30.36 21.15 -2.53
CA TYR A 396 30.33 20.00 -1.63
C TYR A 396 29.19 20.06 -0.62
N ASP A 397 28.94 21.21 0.03
CA ASP A 397 27.84 21.38 0.98
C ASP A 397 26.48 21.23 0.33
N LYS A 398 26.34 21.67 -0.94
CA LYS A 398 25.12 21.51 -1.71
C LYS A 398 24.90 20.04 -2.11
N GLN A 399 25.93 19.36 -2.60
CA GLN A 399 25.91 17.92 -2.92
C GLN A 399 25.63 17.06 -1.67
N LEU A 400 26.19 17.44 -0.52
CA LEU A 400 25.98 16.79 0.77
C LEU A 400 24.55 17.04 1.26
N ALA A 401 24.04 18.27 1.19
CA ALA A 401 22.66 18.59 1.53
C ALA A 401 21.65 17.90 0.61
N GLU A 402 21.98 17.69 -0.66
CA GLU A 402 21.19 16.90 -1.60
C GLU A 402 21.25 15.40 -1.33
N GLY A 403 22.43 14.87 -1.03
CA GLY A 403 22.62 13.46 -0.64
C GLY A 403 21.88 13.15 0.67
N LEU A 404 21.98 14.05 1.65
CA LEU A 404 21.22 14.03 2.89
C LEU A 404 19.72 14.18 2.61
N GLY A 405 19.32 15.09 1.72
CA GLY A 405 17.92 15.22 1.31
C GLY A 405 17.35 13.94 0.71
N LYS A 406 18.14 13.21 -0.10
CA LYS A 406 17.75 11.91 -0.66
C LYS A 406 17.71 10.79 0.39
N SER A 407 18.67 10.73 1.31
CA SER A 407 18.62 9.75 2.41
C SER A 407 17.48 10.03 3.38
N HIS A 408 17.19 11.31 3.66
CA HIS A 408 16.05 11.75 4.47
C HIS A 408 14.72 11.40 3.79
N ALA A 409 14.60 11.64 2.48
CA ALA A 409 13.44 11.21 1.72
C ALA A 409 13.31 9.68 1.72
N GLY A 410 14.42 8.93 1.68
CA GLY A 410 14.42 7.47 1.80
C GLY A 410 13.92 6.97 3.16
N LEU A 411 14.33 7.61 4.25
CA LEU A 411 13.85 7.31 5.61
C LEU A 411 12.38 7.69 5.80
N ALA A 412 12.00 8.88 5.34
CA ALA A 412 10.62 9.33 5.41
C ALA A 412 9.69 8.47 4.54
N ASN A 413 10.09 8.10 3.32
CA ASN A 413 9.28 7.26 2.42
C ASN A 413 9.38 5.77 2.76
N GLY A 414 10.38 5.36 3.54
CA GLY A 414 10.60 3.97 3.95
C GLY A 414 9.77 3.54 5.16
N VAL A 415 8.93 4.43 5.73
CA VAL A 415 8.09 4.12 6.90
C VAL A 415 7.08 3.03 6.58
N GLU A 416 6.40 3.10 5.44
CA GLU A 416 5.41 2.08 5.05
C GLU A 416 6.08 0.71 4.85
N ASP A 417 7.27 0.70 4.24
CA ASP A 417 8.06 -0.50 4.06
C ASP A 417 8.51 -1.08 5.40
N ALA A 418 8.99 -0.22 6.32
CA ALA A 418 9.36 -0.63 7.67
C ALA A 418 8.16 -1.16 8.47
N GLN A 419 6.97 -0.55 8.32
CA GLN A 419 5.72 -1.04 8.92
C GLN A 419 5.32 -2.40 8.36
N ALA A 420 5.47 -2.62 7.05
CA ALA A 420 5.23 -3.92 6.44
C ALA A 420 6.19 -4.99 7.02
N ARG A 421 7.51 -4.71 7.02
CA ARG A 421 8.50 -5.62 7.60
C ARG A 421 8.27 -5.89 9.08
N ALA A 422 7.90 -4.88 9.88
CA ALA A 422 7.59 -5.05 11.29
C ALA A 422 6.40 -5.99 11.54
N ARG A 423 5.34 -5.88 10.73
CA ARG A 423 4.20 -6.81 10.79
C ARG A 423 4.60 -8.23 10.43
N ASP A 424 5.40 -8.39 9.38
CA ASP A 424 5.86 -9.71 8.95
C ASP A 424 6.77 -10.36 10.01
N ILE A 425 7.64 -9.58 10.66
CA ILE A 425 8.47 -10.04 11.78
C ILE A 425 7.62 -10.44 12.98
N ALA A 426 6.62 -9.64 13.35
CA ALA A 426 5.72 -9.98 14.45
C ALA A 426 4.93 -11.28 14.16
N ALA A 427 4.51 -11.47 12.91
CA ALA A 427 3.84 -12.70 12.49
C ALA A 427 4.80 -13.92 12.55
N MET A 428 6.06 -13.75 12.15
CA MET A 428 7.11 -14.78 12.35
C MET A 428 7.40 -15.10 13.83
N GLN A 429 7.35 -14.10 14.72
CA GLN A 429 7.50 -14.33 16.16
C GLN A 429 6.32 -15.15 16.69
N GLY A 430 5.08 -14.77 16.36
CA GLY A 430 3.88 -15.52 16.78
C GLY A 430 3.86 -16.96 16.24
N ALA A 431 4.36 -17.15 15.02
CA ALA A 431 4.58 -18.45 14.39
C ALA A 431 5.55 -19.34 15.21
N ILE A 432 6.71 -18.81 15.58
CA ILE A 432 7.70 -19.54 16.38
C ILE A 432 7.15 -19.86 17.77
N ASP A 433 6.46 -18.90 18.40
CA ASP A 433 5.85 -19.10 19.72
C ASP A 433 4.74 -20.16 19.69
N ALA A 434 3.98 -20.24 18.59
CA ALA A 434 2.98 -21.30 18.40
C ALA A 434 3.66 -22.69 18.25
N ILE A 435 4.75 -22.77 17.51
CA ILE A 435 5.54 -24.01 17.37
C ILE A 435 6.12 -24.43 18.73
N GLN A 436 6.68 -23.48 19.48
CA GLN A 436 7.23 -23.76 20.82
C GLN A 436 6.15 -24.25 21.79
N ARG A 437 4.99 -23.60 21.84
CA ARG A 437 3.85 -24.03 22.67
C ARG A 437 3.38 -25.44 22.34
N ASN A 438 3.52 -25.86 21.08
CA ASN A 438 3.18 -27.21 20.62
C ASN A 438 4.35 -28.19 20.72
N GLY A 439 5.29 -27.98 21.66
CA GLY A 439 6.41 -28.88 21.91
C GLY A 439 7.48 -28.88 20.82
N GLY A 440 7.59 -27.80 20.05
CA GLY A 440 8.54 -27.69 18.93
C GLY A 440 8.07 -28.39 17.66
N THR A 441 6.76 -28.68 17.55
CA THR A 441 6.17 -29.39 16.41
C THR A 441 5.03 -28.57 15.81
N THR A 442 4.82 -28.65 14.48
CA THR A 442 3.56 -28.19 13.86
C THR A 442 2.50 -29.29 13.88
N GLY A 443 2.84 -30.51 14.33
CA GLY A 443 1.99 -31.70 14.40
C GLY A 443 0.61 -31.51 15.06
N GLY A 444 0.46 -30.54 15.95
CA GLY A 444 -0.82 -30.20 16.59
C GLY A 444 -1.66 -29.12 15.89
N LEU A 445 -1.10 -28.42 14.89
CA LEU A 445 -1.81 -27.38 14.16
C LEU A 445 -2.73 -28.00 13.11
N ALA A 446 -3.96 -27.49 13.00
CA ALA A 446 -4.88 -27.83 11.91
C ALA A 446 -4.25 -27.50 10.54
N PRO A 447 -4.57 -28.22 9.46
CA PRO A 447 -3.97 -28.00 8.14
C PRO A 447 -4.02 -26.54 7.67
N GLN A 448 -5.15 -25.87 7.91
CA GLN A 448 -5.32 -24.45 7.60
C GLN A 448 -4.36 -23.55 8.40
N ALA A 449 -4.18 -23.83 9.69
CA ALA A 449 -3.25 -23.08 10.54
C ALA A 449 -1.79 -23.31 10.10
N ARG A 450 -1.44 -24.49 9.58
CA ARG A 450 -0.11 -24.75 9.00
C ARG A 450 0.10 -23.97 7.70
N LEU A 451 -0.92 -23.88 6.85
CA LEU A 451 -0.84 -23.11 5.61
C LEU A 451 -0.70 -21.60 5.88
N GLU A 452 -1.46 -21.08 6.85
CA GLU A 452 -1.35 -19.67 7.27
C GLU A 452 0.02 -19.37 7.90
N LEU A 453 0.51 -20.29 8.73
CA LEU A 453 1.86 -20.25 9.29
C LEU A 453 2.92 -20.20 8.19
N GLN A 454 2.81 -21.07 7.18
CA GLN A 454 3.72 -21.11 6.04
C GLN A 454 3.69 -19.81 5.23
N LYS A 455 2.49 -19.28 4.94
CA LYS A 455 2.33 -17.99 4.23
C LYS A 455 2.97 -16.84 5.00
N SER A 456 2.73 -16.78 6.31
CA SER A 456 3.31 -15.77 7.19
C SER A 456 4.84 -15.84 7.19
N ILE A 457 5.40 -17.04 7.23
CA ILE A 457 6.85 -17.23 7.23
C ILE A 457 7.45 -16.87 5.87
N ASN A 458 6.83 -17.29 4.76
CA ASN A 458 7.30 -16.93 3.43
C ASN A 458 7.26 -15.41 3.19
N ALA A 459 6.24 -14.71 3.71
CA ALA A 459 6.19 -13.25 3.70
C ALA A 459 7.34 -12.63 4.50
N GLY A 460 7.57 -13.10 5.73
CA GLY A 460 8.66 -12.62 6.58
C GLY A 460 10.06 -12.93 6.04
N LEU A 461 10.25 -14.08 5.40
CA LEU A 461 11.48 -14.42 4.70
C LEU A 461 11.75 -13.45 3.53
N ASN A 462 10.73 -13.16 2.72
CA ASN A 462 10.85 -12.18 1.66
C ASN A 462 11.21 -10.78 2.21
N ALA A 463 10.62 -10.39 3.34
CA ALA A 463 10.90 -9.11 4.01
C ALA A 463 12.37 -8.96 4.44
N VAL A 464 13.06 -10.06 4.77
CA VAL A 464 14.50 -10.07 5.09
C VAL A 464 15.40 -10.43 3.90
N GLY A 465 14.86 -10.42 2.67
CA GLY A 465 15.60 -10.64 1.43
C GLY A 465 15.83 -12.10 1.05
N ILE A 466 15.08 -13.03 1.64
CA ILE A 466 15.11 -14.46 1.33
C ILE A 466 13.99 -14.76 0.33
N THR A 467 14.34 -14.89 -0.94
CA THR A 467 13.37 -14.96 -2.05
C THR A 467 12.88 -16.36 -2.42
N LYS A 468 13.35 -17.41 -1.71
CA LYS A 468 12.93 -18.80 -1.98
C LYS A 468 11.89 -19.22 -0.92
N PRO A 469 10.59 -19.28 -1.26
CA PRO A 469 9.57 -19.73 -0.33
C PRO A 469 9.71 -21.22 -0.03
N PHE A 470 9.28 -21.64 1.16
CA PHE A 470 9.05 -23.05 1.48
C PHE A 470 7.92 -23.61 0.64
N SER A 471 8.12 -24.77 -0.01
CA SER A 471 7.04 -25.48 -0.69
C SER A 471 6.07 -26.11 0.32
N GLU A 472 4.84 -26.40 -0.10
CA GLU A 472 3.86 -27.11 0.76
C GLU A 472 4.35 -28.51 1.16
N ASP A 473 5.20 -29.13 0.33
CA ASP A 473 5.78 -30.45 0.58
C ASP A 473 7.01 -30.41 1.53
N ASP A 474 7.56 -29.23 1.83
CA ASP A 474 8.81 -29.07 2.58
C ASP A 474 8.67 -29.23 4.11
N LEU A 475 7.47 -29.53 4.61
CA LEU A 475 7.11 -29.41 6.03
C LEU A 475 7.03 -30.76 6.76
N SER A 476 8.17 -31.44 6.90
CA SER A 476 8.38 -32.23 8.11
C SER A 476 8.81 -31.30 9.25
N ASP A 477 8.22 -31.45 10.45
CA ASP A 477 8.36 -30.52 11.59
C ASP A 477 9.82 -30.15 11.94
N LYS A 478 10.75 -31.09 11.77
CA LYS A 478 12.18 -30.89 12.04
C LYS A 478 12.95 -30.22 10.90
N GLU A 479 12.54 -30.46 9.66
CA GLU A 479 13.19 -29.86 8.49
C GLU A 479 12.82 -28.40 8.33
N PHE A 480 11.59 -28.03 8.71
CA PHE A 480 11.13 -26.65 8.64
C PHE A 480 12.03 -25.70 9.44
N LEU A 481 12.15 -25.92 10.76
CA LEU A 481 12.99 -25.07 11.61
C LEU A 481 14.45 -25.10 11.14
N THR A 482 14.97 -26.26 10.74
CA THR A 482 16.34 -26.37 10.23
C THR A 482 16.56 -25.54 8.96
N LYS A 483 15.64 -25.59 8.00
CA LYS A 483 15.73 -24.81 6.75
C LYS A 483 15.51 -23.32 7.02
N PHE A 484 14.57 -22.96 7.89
CA PHE A 484 14.36 -21.57 8.34
C PHE A 484 15.62 -20.97 8.95
N ASN A 485 16.24 -21.67 9.91
CA ASN A 485 17.46 -21.22 10.59
C ASN A 485 18.60 -21.04 9.57
N ARG A 486 18.75 -21.99 8.64
CA ARG A 486 19.76 -21.93 7.58
C ARG A 486 19.52 -20.76 6.63
N SER A 487 18.25 -20.49 6.30
CA SER A 487 17.89 -19.39 5.41
C SER A 487 18.18 -18.03 6.05
N MET A 488 17.76 -17.86 7.31
CA MET A 488 18.02 -16.65 8.10
C MET A 488 19.52 -16.39 8.27
N ALA A 489 20.29 -17.40 8.70
CA ALA A 489 21.74 -17.30 8.81
C ALA A 489 22.40 -16.99 7.45
N GLY A 490 21.91 -17.62 6.38
CA GLY A 490 22.33 -17.37 5.00
C GLY A 490 22.14 -15.91 4.57
N ALA A 491 20.97 -15.33 4.83
CA ALA A 491 20.67 -13.94 4.49
C ALA A 491 21.53 -12.95 5.28
N GLN A 492 21.70 -13.19 6.58
CA GLN A 492 22.52 -12.31 7.42
C GLN A 492 23.99 -12.35 7.03
N ALA A 493 24.54 -13.54 6.82
CA ALA A 493 25.91 -13.66 6.34
C ALA A 493 26.08 -13.02 4.95
N LYS A 494 25.09 -13.13 4.06
CA LYS A 494 25.12 -12.45 2.75
C LYS A 494 25.11 -10.93 2.88
N ASN A 495 24.34 -10.38 3.82
CA ASN A 495 24.28 -8.95 4.08
C ASN A 495 25.55 -8.43 4.76
N ALA A 496 26.21 -9.24 5.61
CA ALA A 496 27.42 -8.85 6.31
C ALA A 496 28.72 -9.04 5.48
N VAL A 497 28.79 -10.09 4.65
CA VAL A 497 30.04 -10.55 4.01
C VAL A 497 30.00 -10.51 2.48
N GLY A 498 28.83 -10.22 1.87
CA GLY A 498 28.67 -10.12 0.42
C GLY A 498 28.14 -11.39 -0.25
N SER A 499 28.09 -11.39 -1.59
CA SER A 499 27.17 -12.23 -2.38
C SER A 499 27.44 -13.75 -2.41
N ARG A 500 28.54 -14.25 -1.82
CA ARG A 500 28.84 -15.69 -1.71
C ARG A 500 29.54 -15.98 -0.39
N VAL A 501 28.83 -16.65 0.52
CA VAL A 501 29.38 -17.11 1.80
C VAL A 501 29.69 -18.60 1.68
N THR A 502 30.96 -18.98 1.84
CA THR A 502 31.38 -20.38 1.91
C THR A 502 30.99 -21.00 3.26
N ASN A 503 30.92 -22.34 3.33
CA ASN A 503 30.66 -23.03 4.61
C ASN A 503 31.67 -22.68 5.70
N PHE A 504 32.92 -22.37 5.31
CA PHE A 504 33.97 -21.94 6.22
C PHE A 504 33.72 -20.52 6.75
N GLU A 505 33.37 -19.57 5.88
CA GLU A 505 33.01 -18.20 6.27
C GLU A 505 31.75 -18.16 7.13
N MET A 506 30.75 -19.00 6.82
CA MET A 506 29.56 -19.17 7.65
C MET A 506 29.93 -19.71 9.05
N SER A 507 30.78 -20.74 9.12
CA SER A 507 31.23 -21.30 10.40
C SER A 507 31.97 -20.26 11.25
N ASN A 508 32.84 -19.45 10.63
CA ASN A 508 33.57 -18.39 11.34
C ASN A 508 32.67 -17.22 11.74
N PHE A 509 31.70 -16.84 10.89
CA PHE A 509 30.72 -15.82 11.21
C PHE A 509 29.85 -16.21 12.41
N LEU A 510 29.37 -17.45 12.46
CA LEU A 510 28.62 -17.97 13.60
C LEU A 510 29.47 -18.03 14.88
N LYS A 511 30.76 -18.39 14.77
CA LYS A 511 31.69 -18.38 15.92
C LYS A 511 32.00 -16.97 16.43
N ALA A 512 32.09 -15.99 15.54
CA ALA A 512 32.38 -14.59 15.87
C ALA A 512 31.15 -13.86 16.45
N ASN A 513 29.95 -14.42 16.32
CA ASN A 513 28.71 -13.86 16.82
C ASN A 513 27.99 -14.90 17.71
N PRO A 514 28.51 -15.21 18.91
CA PRO A 514 27.91 -16.20 19.79
C PRO A 514 26.43 -15.87 20.09
N GLY A 515 25.54 -16.84 19.87
CA GLY A 515 24.09 -16.70 19.97
C GLY A 515 23.37 -16.32 18.66
N LEU A 516 24.08 -16.34 17.53
CA LEU A 516 23.53 -16.54 16.17
C LEU A 516 23.34 -18.02 15.83
N ASP A 517 23.40 -18.88 16.85
CA ASP A 517 23.32 -20.32 16.73
C ASP A 517 22.01 -20.70 16.02
N MET A 518 22.01 -21.75 15.18
CA MET A 518 20.81 -22.29 14.51
C MET A 518 19.86 -22.98 15.51
N THR A 519 19.64 -22.37 16.66
CA THR A 519 18.74 -22.75 17.72
C THR A 519 17.49 -21.87 17.64
N VAL A 520 16.38 -22.36 18.21
CA VAL A 520 15.14 -21.56 18.27
C VAL A 520 15.36 -20.26 19.04
N THR A 521 16.15 -20.31 20.12
CA THR A 521 16.55 -19.15 20.92
C THR A 521 17.34 -18.13 20.10
N GLY A 522 18.28 -18.57 19.27
CA GLY A 522 19.04 -17.70 18.37
C GLY A 522 18.16 -16.96 17.36
N ASN A 523 17.14 -17.63 16.80
CA ASN A 523 16.21 -16.96 15.91
C ASN A 523 15.28 -15.98 16.62
N GLN A 524 14.77 -16.33 17.80
CA GLN A 524 13.94 -15.42 18.59
C GLN A 524 14.73 -14.16 18.95
N ARG A 525 16.01 -14.33 19.31
CA ARG A 525 16.96 -13.24 19.51
C ARG A 525 17.07 -12.34 18.28
N LEU A 526 17.35 -12.93 17.12
CA LEU A 526 17.46 -12.19 15.87
C LEU A 526 16.19 -11.45 15.48
N LEU A 527 15.05 -12.13 15.54
CA LEU A 527 13.77 -11.53 15.19
C LEU A 527 13.41 -10.40 16.15
N GLY A 528 13.72 -10.54 17.44
CA GLY A 528 13.54 -9.46 18.41
C GLY A 528 14.45 -8.26 18.15
N ILE A 529 15.70 -8.47 17.72
CA ILE A 529 16.59 -7.38 17.30
C ILE A 529 16.05 -6.71 16.04
N GLN A 530 15.67 -7.48 15.02
CA GLN A 530 15.11 -6.92 13.78
C GLN A 530 13.80 -6.17 14.04
N ALA A 531 12.94 -6.68 14.91
CA ALA A 531 11.70 -6.00 15.31
C ALA A 531 11.99 -4.62 15.92
N GLN A 532 13.00 -4.52 16.80
CA GLN A 532 13.43 -3.25 17.38
C GLN A 532 13.99 -2.29 16.32
N ILE A 533 14.77 -2.79 15.35
CA ILE A 533 15.28 -1.99 14.23
C ILE A 533 14.14 -1.44 13.37
N GLU A 534 13.14 -2.25 13.04
CA GLU A 534 12.01 -1.76 12.24
C GLU A 534 11.13 -0.80 13.03
N GLN A 535 10.88 -1.05 14.32
CA GLN A 535 10.19 -0.10 15.19
C GLN A 535 10.91 1.25 15.25
N ARG A 536 12.24 1.22 15.37
CA ARG A 536 13.09 2.41 15.27
C ARG A 536 12.89 3.13 13.94
N ASN A 537 12.97 2.41 12.82
CA ASN A 537 12.82 3.02 11.48
C ASN A 537 11.44 3.69 11.31
N ILE A 538 10.39 3.06 11.83
CA ILE A 538 9.02 3.60 11.80
C ILE A 538 8.93 4.88 12.64
N ALA A 539 9.41 4.84 13.88
CA ALA A 539 9.31 5.97 14.80
C ALA A 539 10.17 7.16 14.36
N VAL A 540 11.42 6.90 13.96
CA VAL A 540 12.32 7.92 13.39
C VAL A 540 11.74 8.50 12.11
N GLY A 541 11.24 7.67 11.19
CA GLY A 541 10.66 8.14 9.94
C GLY A 541 9.39 8.97 10.15
N ASN A 542 8.52 8.61 11.10
CA ASN A 542 7.37 9.42 11.49
C ASN A 542 7.79 10.76 12.10
N ALA A 543 8.75 10.76 13.03
CA ALA A 543 9.25 12.00 13.63
C ALA A 543 9.88 12.94 12.57
N ILE A 544 10.58 12.39 11.57
CA ILE A 544 11.10 13.15 10.43
C ILE A 544 9.95 13.72 9.57
N ARG A 545 8.89 12.93 9.32
CA ARG A 545 7.69 13.41 8.61
C ARG A 545 7.03 14.57 9.35
N ASP A 546 6.88 14.45 10.66
CA ASP A 546 6.26 15.50 11.51
C ASP A 546 7.10 16.78 11.50
N ALA A 547 8.42 16.66 11.71
CA ALA A 547 9.33 17.81 11.64
C ALA A 547 9.35 18.44 10.24
N THR A 548 9.21 17.64 9.18
CA THR A 548 9.09 18.13 7.81
C THR A 548 7.78 18.87 7.59
N ALA A 549 6.66 18.32 8.08
CA ALA A 549 5.34 18.96 8.00
C ALA A 549 5.32 20.28 8.79
N GLU A 550 5.91 20.32 9.98
CA GLU A 550 6.05 21.53 10.79
C GLU A 550 6.88 22.58 10.04
N ALA A 551 8.05 22.21 9.50
CA ALA A 551 8.88 23.12 8.72
C ALA A 551 8.10 23.70 7.51
N ILE A 552 7.38 22.84 6.77
CA ILE A 552 6.55 23.27 5.63
C ILE A 552 5.44 24.24 6.08
N SER A 553 4.79 23.99 7.23
CA SER A 553 3.75 24.87 7.77
C SER A 553 4.29 26.27 8.12
N GLN A 554 5.58 26.35 8.46
CA GLN A 554 6.31 27.60 8.72
C GLN A 554 6.91 28.22 7.44
N GLY A 555 6.66 27.65 6.26
CA GLY A 555 7.25 28.08 5.00
C GLY A 555 8.76 27.82 4.89
N LYS A 556 9.29 26.88 5.69
CA LYS A 556 10.71 26.52 5.76
C LYS A 556 10.94 25.11 5.22
N LYS A 557 12.20 24.80 4.88
CA LYS A 557 12.66 23.42 4.67
C LYS A 557 13.11 22.85 6.02
N VAL A 558 12.97 21.54 6.21
CA VAL A 558 13.49 20.87 7.41
C VAL A 558 15.02 21.02 7.46
N ASP A 559 15.54 21.47 8.60
CA ASP A 559 16.98 21.59 8.82
C ASP A 559 17.59 20.17 8.97
N PRO A 560 18.61 19.79 8.19
CA PRO A 560 19.31 18.52 8.36
C PRO A 560 19.76 18.23 9.80
N ARG A 561 20.12 19.26 10.58
CA ARG A 561 20.48 19.11 12.01
C ARG A 561 19.31 18.70 12.87
N THR A 562 18.09 19.10 12.51
CA THR A 562 16.87 18.65 13.19
C THR A 562 16.65 17.17 12.93
N VAL A 563 16.85 16.71 11.69
CA VAL A 563 16.75 15.27 11.35
C VAL A 563 17.82 14.46 12.08
N GLU A 564 19.07 14.90 12.08
CA GLU A 564 20.15 14.26 12.86
C GLU A 564 19.81 14.23 14.36
N GLY A 565 19.29 15.33 14.90
CA GLY A 565 18.84 15.43 16.28
C GLY A 565 17.71 14.45 16.62
N ILE A 566 16.74 14.26 15.72
CA ILE A 566 15.66 13.27 15.87
C ILE A 566 16.24 11.85 15.93
N ILE A 567 17.14 11.50 15.00
CA ILE A 567 17.76 10.17 14.94
C ILE A 567 18.55 9.92 16.24
N ARG A 568 19.44 10.85 16.60
CA ARG A 568 20.29 10.72 17.79
C ARG A 568 19.47 10.62 19.06
N LYS A 569 18.48 11.51 19.24
CA LYS A 569 17.60 11.48 20.41
C LYS A 569 16.83 10.16 20.50
N TYR A 570 16.32 9.67 19.37
CA TYR A 570 15.63 8.38 19.37
C TYR A 570 16.57 7.24 19.78
N ASP A 571 17.80 7.21 19.26
CA ASP A 571 18.79 6.18 19.57
C ASP A 571 19.28 6.22 21.02
N GLU A 572 19.38 7.42 21.60
CA GLU A 572 19.68 7.63 23.02
C GLU A 572 18.52 7.19 23.93
N ASP A 573 17.28 7.44 23.52
CA ASP A 573 16.08 7.11 24.31
C ASP A 573 15.65 5.62 24.13
N HIS A 574 16.06 4.97 23.03
CA HIS A 574 15.61 3.63 22.62
C HIS A 574 16.77 2.75 22.15
N HIS A 575 17.57 2.31 23.12
CA HIS A 575 18.61 1.32 22.89
C HIS A 575 18.04 0.02 22.30
N ILE A 576 18.63 -0.44 21.19
CA ILE A 576 18.42 -1.79 20.69
C ILE A 576 19.08 -2.73 21.68
N THR A 577 18.27 -3.51 22.39
CA THR A 577 18.72 -4.49 23.36
C THR A 577 18.56 -5.89 22.80
N ASP A 578 19.49 -6.76 23.14
CA ASP A 578 19.36 -8.18 22.90
C ASP A 578 18.20 -8.72 23.76
N PRO A 579 17.11 -9.23 23.15
CA PRO A 579 15.94 -9.68 23.90
C PRO A 579 16.22 -10.91 24.77
N ALA A 580 17.31 -11.66 24.52
CA ALA A 580 17.67 -12.83 25.29
C ALA A 580 18.57 -12.50 26.48
N THR A 581 19.50 -11.56 26.32
CA THR A 581 20.51 -11.24 27.35
C THR A 581 20.28 -9.90 28.05
N GLY A 582 19.43 -9.03 27.50
CA GLY A 582 19.27 -7.64 27.91
C GLY A 582 20.46 -6.74 27.55
N GLN A 583 21.47 -7.26 26.86
CA GLN A 583 22.66 -6.51 26.47
C GLN A 583 22.30 -5.40 25.48
N ASP A 584 22.70 -4.17 25.77
CA ASP A 584 22.59 -3.04 24.85
C ASP A 584 23.53 -3.23 23.66
N LEU A 585 22.96 -3.34 22.46
CA LEU A 585 23.67 -3.53 21.19
C LEU A 585 23.98 -2.21 20.48
N THR A 586 23.47 -1.09 20.97
CA THR A 586 23.73 0.25 20.40
C THR A 586 25.03 0.85 20.94
N GLN A 587 25.46 0.42 22.12
CA GLN A 587 26.77 0.79 22.63
C GLN A 587 27.85 0.02 21.85
N SER A 588 28.79 0.78 21.26
CA SER A 588 29.95 0.22 20.60
C SER A 588 30.69 -0.71 21.57
N TYR A 589 30.56 -2.02 21.34
CA TYR A 589 31.24 -3.02 22.15
C TYR A 589 32.71 -2.99 21.76
N VAL A 590 33.50 -2.18 22.47
CA VAL A 590 34.95 -2.29 22.40
C VAL A 590 35.31 -3.59 23.11
N LEU A 591 35.52 -4.67 22.35
CA LEU A 591 35.86 -5.97 22.94
C LEU A 591 37.08 -5.79 23.87
N PRO A 592 37.06 -6.31 25.11
CA PRO A 592 38.15 -6.15 26.06
C PRO A 592 39.53 -6.58 25.52
N GLU A 593 39.54 -7.51 24.56
CA GLU A 593 40.74 -7.96 23.83
C GLU A 593 41.34 -6.92 22.87
N PHE A 594 40.57 -5.92 22.43
CA PHE A 594 41.07 -4.75 21.68
C PHE A 594 41.43 -3.56 22.59
N GLN A 595 41.14 -3.63 23.89
CA GLN A 595 41.57 -2.62 24.87
C GLN A 595 42.96 -2.88 25.44
N LYS A 596 43.48 -4.11 25.33
CA LYS A 596 44.85 -4.45 25.74
C LYS A 596 45.84 -4.03 24.66
N ALA A 597 46.43 -2.85 24.84
CA ALA A 597 47.38 -2.22 23.91
C ALA A 597 48.60 -3.10 23.55
N ASP A 598 48.81 -4.19 24.27
CA ASP A 598 50.00 -5.02 24.31
C ASP A 598 49.80 -6.45 23.78
N GLN A 599 48.58 -6.89 23.41
CA GLN A 599 48.33 -8.31 23.05
C GLN A 599 47.52 -8.58 21.77
N GLY A 600 47.13 -7.58 20.97
CA GLY A 600 46.37 -7.79 19.73
C GLY A 600 47.24 -7.91 18.47
N THR A 601 46.93 -8.86 17.57
CA THR A 601 47.60 -9.16 16.28
C THR A 601 47.63 -8.04 15.23
N ASN A 602 47.24 -6.81 15.58
CA ASN A 602 47.19 -5.66 14.68
C ASN A 602 47.61 -4.32 15.31
N ALA A 603 48.46 -4.33 16.34
CA ALA A 603 49.01 -3.09 16.93
C ALA A 603 49.62 -2.13 15.88
N GLY A 604 50.22 -2.67 14.81
CA GLY A 604 50.79 -1.88 13.70
C GLY A 604 49.77 -1.25 12.74
N LEU A 605 48.49 -1.66 12.77
CA LEU A 605 47.41 -1.10 11.95
C LEU A 605 46.66 0.01 12.69
N ALA A 606 46.43 -0.16 14.00
CA ALA A 606 45.87 0.89 14.85
C ALA A 606 46.78 2.13 14.92
N GLY A 607 48.10 1.94 15.10
CA GLY A 607 49.07 3.03 15.10
C GLY A 607 49.17 3.77 13.76
N ARG A 608 49.01 3.05 12.63
CA ARG A 608 48.99 3.66 11.29
C ARG A 608 47.68 4.41 11.00
N HIS A 609 46.54 3.91 11.49
CA HIS A 609 45.28 4.62 11.36
C HIS A 609 45.29 5.91 12.18
N GLU A 610 45.81 5.89 13.40
CA GLU A 610 45.94 7.09 14.23
C GLU A 610 46.90 8.12 13.60
N GLN A 611 48.03 7.69 13.05
CA GLN A 611 48.95 8.58 12.31
C GLN A 611 48.31 9.17 11.04
N ASN A 612 47.46 8.41 10.35
CA ASN A 612 46.75 8.91 9.17
C ASN A 612 45.62 9.89 9.56
N MET A 613 44.92 9.63 10.67
CA MET A 613 43.87 10.50 11.20
C MET A 613 44.41 11.81 11.80
N ARG A 614 45.67 11.85 12.23
CA ARG A 614 46.36 13.09 12.62
C ARG A 614 46.68 14.02 11.46
N LYS A 615 46.62 13.54 10.20
CA LYS A 615 46.85 14.35 8.99
C LYS A 615 45.56 14.91 8.38
N VAL A 616 44.40 14.46 8.84
CA VAL A 616 43.10 14.96 8.39
C VAL A 616 42.76 16.18 9.25
N ARG A 617 42.56 17.33 8.60
CA ARG A 617 42.21 18.57 9.31
C ARG A 617 40.92 18.35 10.09
N ARG A 618 40.94 18.58 11.39
CA ARG A 618 39.79 18.45 12.28
C ARG A 618 39.16 19.81 12.47
N TYR A 619 37.85 19.87 12.26
CA TYR A 619 37.07 21.04 12.61
C TYR A 619 37.01 21.17 14.13
N ASP A 620 37.48 22.30 14.64
CA ASP A 620 37.43 22.66 16.05
C ASP A 620 36.09 23.38 16.31
N PRO A 621 35.12 22.72 16.98
CA PRO A 621 33.76 23.23 17.11
C PRO A 621 33.66 24.45 18.04
N GLU A 622 34.67 24.71 18.89
CA GLU A 622 34.68 25.86 19.77
C GLU A 622 35.19 27.12 19.06
N THR A 623 36.08 26.95 18.08
CA THR A 623 36.70 28.09 17.36
C THR A 623 36.17 28.27 15.94
N GLY A 624 35.44 27.30 15.40
CA GLY A 624 34.90 27.34 14.04
C GLY A 624 35.97 27.21 12.94
N THR A 625 37.18 26.73 13.27
CA THR A 625 38.30 26.63 12.32
C THR A 625 38.69 25.19 12.05
N LEU A 626 39.12 24.89 10.82
CA LEU A 626 39.71 23.60 10.43
C LEU A 626 41.20 23.60 10.78
N LYS A 627 41.61 22.78 11.75
CA LYS A 627 43.02 22.59 12.15
C LYS A 627 43.61 21.35 11.50
#